data_AF-A0A318T5Z6-F1
#
_entry.id   AF-A0A318T5Z6-F1
#
_cell.length_a   1.000
_cell.length_b   1.000
_cell.length_c   1.000
_cell.angle_alpha   90.00
_cell.angle_beta   90.00
_cell.angle_gamma   90.00
#
_symmetry.space_group_name_H-M   'P 1'
#
loop_
_entity.id
_entity.type
_entity.pdbx_description
1 polymer ?
#
loop_
_entity_poly.entity_id
_entity_poly.type
_entity_poly.pdbx_seq_one_letter_code
_entity_poly.pdbx_strand_id
1 'polypeptide(L)'
;MRLAAALCMLALPAAAQEAEDCTRLWSVAQQRAEIGGFALEGRVTQDASGCAAEDVSLLPEGGYASRILADRVTLAAPDLGPALAGGPLPDRAELGVEGLRIAPLTGDPITDWLLAEQAYPGRIGAELALRADPKSGHLLVEALRIDFGALGTLALSARIEGLRLASASAFGGSLGQAGLTTLDAEVTSDGLFETYALIPLGSLLLQPGADPEVQVEALKQAGERAIAAAPEAMLDVESRAALTALLGDMPHPSGRIAASLAIEPPLGPGRLTPAPGADPSSILRGMALSVDYEPAS
;
A
#
# COMPACT_ATOMS: atom_id res chain seq x y z
N MET A 1 -22.20 -39.28 35.75
CA MET A 1 -22.12 -38.92 34.31
C MET A 1 -23.06 -37.76 33.93
N ARG A 2 -23.18 -36.68 34.72
CA ARG A 2 -23.97 -35.47 34.35
C ARG A 2 -23.27 -34.14 34.67
N LEU A 3 -21.97 -34.17 35.00
CA LEU A 3 -21.18 -32.97 35.33
C LEU A 3 -20.16 -32.59 34.23
N ALA A 4 -19.95 -33.43 33.21
CA ALA A 4 -18.99 -33.16 32.14
C ALA A 4 -19.56 -32.25 31.00
N ALA A 5 -20.88 -32.12 30.89
CA ALA A 5 -21.52 -31.31 29.85
C ALA A 5 -21.63 -29.81 30.20
N ALA A 6 -21.49 -29.45 31.48
CA ALA A 6 -21.62 -28.06 31.93
C ALA A 6 -20.31 -27.25 31.79
N LEU A 7 -19.14 -27.91 31.72
CA LEU A 7 -17.85 -27.23 31.55
C LEU A 7 -17.55 -26.83 30.09
N CYS A 8 -18.19 -27.46 29.09
CA CYS A 8 -18.03 -27.07 27.68
C CYS A 8 -18.84 -25.83 27.29
N MET A 9 -19.76 -25.35 28.13
CA MET A 9 -20.60 -24.18 27.82
C MET A 9 -20.00 -22.83 28.26
N LEU A 10 -18.89 -22.82 28.98
CA LEU A 10 -18.30 -21.59 29.52
C LEU A 10 -17.15 -21.01 28.68
N ALA A 11 -16.69 -21.73 27.65
CA ALA A 11 -15.67 -21.26 26.70
C ALA A 11 -16.27 -20.80 25.35
N LEU A 12 -17.58 -20.99 25.14
CA LEU A 12 -18.28 -20.64 23.89
C LEU A 12 -18.52 -19.15 23.63
N PRO A 13 -18.67 -18.24 24.62
CA PRO A 13 -19.05 -16.86 24.29
C PRO A 13 -17.92 -16.10 23.58
N ALA A 14 -16.66 -16.37 23.91
CA ALA A 14 -15.52 -15.69 23.30
C ALA A 14 -15.38 -16.04 21.81
N ALA A 15 -15.37 -17.34 21.48
CA ALA A 15 -15.28 -17.79 20.08
C ALA A 15 -16.51 -17.39 19.24
N ALA A 16 -17.70 -17.35 19.83
CA ALA A 16 -18.90 -16.90 19.11
C ALA A 16 -18.89 -15.39 18.85
N GLN A 17 -18.40 -14.60 19.81
CA GLN A 17 -18.32 -13.14 19.69
C GLN A 17 -17.24 -12.70 18.69
N GLU A 18 -16.09 -13.37 18.68
CA GLU A 18 -15.03 -13.10 17.70
C GLU A 18 -15.43 -13.49 16.27
N ALA A 19 -16.19 -14.59 16.09
CA ALA A 19 -16.74 -14.96 14.78
C ALA A 19 -17.76 -13.91 14.26
N GLU A 20 -18.52 -13.30 15.17
CA GLU A 20 -19.41 -12.18 14.84
C GLU A 20 -18.60 -10.93 14.43
N ASP A 21 -17.48 -10.65 15.10
CA ASP A 21 -16.61 -9.52 14.78
C ASP A 21 -15.98 -9.65 13.39
N CYS A 22 -15.52 -10.84 12.99
CA CYS A 22 -14.98 -11.07 11.64
C CYS A 22 -16.05 -10.93 10.56
N THR A 23 -17.26 -11.43 10.83
CA THR A 23 -18.40 -11.26 9.91
C THR A 23 -18.77 -9.78 9.77
N ARG A 24 -18.76 -9.03 10.89
CA ARG A 24 -19.04 -7.59 10.91
C ARG A 24 -17.96 -6.81 10.17
N LEU A 25 -16.68 -7.10 10.41
CA LEU A 25 -15.56 -6.51 9.68
C LEU A 25 -15.73 -6.70 8.17
N TRP A 26 -16.02 -7.93 7.75
CA TRP A 26 -16.22 -8.24 6.33
C TRP A 26 -17.39 -7.45 5.73
N SER A 27 -18.51 -7.35 6.45
CA SER A 27 -19.65 -6.55 5.98
C SER A 27 -19.30 -5.06 5.81
N VAL A 28 -18.45 -4.50 6.69
CA VAL A 28 -17.92 -3.14 6.54
C VAL A 28 -17.02 -3.04 5.31
N ALA A 29 -16.15 -4.04 5.08
CA ALA A 29 -15.29 -4.08 3.89
C ALA A 29 -16.12 -4.15 2.59
N GLN A 30 -17.17 -4.97 2.54
CA GLN A 30 -18.09 -5.07 1.42
C GLN A 30 -18.80 -3.74 1.15
N GLN A 31 -19.35 -3.12 2.19
CA GLN A 31 -19.99 -1.81 2.05
C GLN A 31 -19.01 -0.74 1.51
N ARG A 32 -17.75 -0.76 1.95
CA ARG A 32 -16.72 0.16 1.45
C ARG A 32 -16.35 -0.11 0.00
N ALA A 33 -16.25 -1.37 -0.40
CA ALA A 33 -16.04 -1.77 -1.78
C ALA A 33 -17.20 -1.27 -2.67
N GLU A 34 -18.45 -1.49 -2.26
CA GLU A 34 -19.65 -1.06 -2.99
C GLU A 34 -19.68 0.46 -3.18
N ILE A 35 -19.37 1.23 -2.14
CA ILE A 35 -19.25 2.70 -2.24
C ILE A 35 -18.18 3.10 -3.27
N GLY A 36 -17.12 2.30 -3.40
CA GLY A 36 -16.07 2.46 -4.40
C GLY A 36 -16.43 1.96 -5.81
N GLY A 37 -17.62 1.39 -6.00
CA GLY A 37 -18.04 0.78 -7.26
C GLY A 37 -17.45 -0.62 -7.48
N PHE A 38 -17.28 -1.40 -6.41
CA PHE A 38 -16.79 -2.78 -6.46
C PHE A 38 -17.66 -3.72 -5.63
N ALA A 39 -17.93 -4.91 -6.16
CA ALA A 39 -18.44 -6.04 -5.39
C ALA A 39 -17.26 -6.82 -4.77
N LEU A 40 -17.28 -6.96 -3.45
CA LEU A 40 -16.30 -7.77 -2.71
C LEU A 40 -16.92 -9.11 -2.30
N GLU A 41 -16.33 -10.18 -2.79
CA GLU A 41 -16.71 -11.57 -2.53
C GLU A 41 -15.57 -12.34 -1.85
N GLY A 42 -15.93 -13.36 -1.07
CA GLY A 42 -14.97 -14.18 -0.33
C GLY A 42 -15.66 -15.00 0.76
N ARG A 43 -14.97 -16.02 1.27
CA ARG A 43 -15.44 -16.83 2.39
C ARG A 43 -14.70 -16.45 3.66
N VAL A 44 -15.41 -15.84 4.59
CA VAL A 44 -14.85 -15.39 5.87
C VAL A 44 -14.83 -16.54 6.87
N THR A 45 -13.71 -16.69 7.54
CA THR A 45 -13.49 -17.59 8.65
C THR A 45 -12.77 -16.85 9.77
N GLN A 46 -12.87 -17.41 10.97
CA GLN A 46 -12.02 -17.00 12.08
C GLN A 46 -10.89 -18.01 12.20
N ASP A 47 -9.65 -17.52 12.34
CA ASP A 47 -8.49 -18.33 12.68
C ASP A 47 -7.94 -17.97 14.07
N ALA A 48 -6.89 -18.68 14.52
CA ALA A 48 -6.32 -18.47 15.85
C ALA A 48 -5.62 -17.10 16.03
N SER A 49 -5.34 -16.39 14.93
CA SER A 49 -4.64 -15.11 14.89
C SER A 49 -5.56 -13.92 14.60
N GLY A 50 -6.79 -14.16 14.12
CA GLY A 50 -7.77 -13.12 13.84
C GLY A 50 -8.77 -13.53 12.77
N CYS A 51 -9.06 -12.62 11.85
CA CYS A 51 -10.02 -12.85 10.77
C CYS A 51 -9.28 -13.28 9.50
N ALA A 52 -9.84 -14.26 8.79
CA ALA A 52 -9.33 -14.70 7.49
C ALA A 52 -10.45 -14.72 6.45
N ALA A 53 -10.16 -14.33 5.22
CA ALA A 53 -11.04 -14.48 4.08
C ALA A 53 -10.32 -15.27 2.98
N GLU A 54 -10.98 -16.29 2.45
CA GLU A 54 -10.47 -17.19 1.41
C GLU A 54 -11.22 -16.94 0.09
N ASP A 55 -10.56 -17.19 -1.04
CA ASP A 55 -11.08 -16.96 -2.40
C ASP A 55 -11.67 -15.55 -2.57
N VAL A 56 -10.87 -14.55 -2.19
CA VAL A 56 -11.29 -13.14 -2.22
C VAL A 56 -11.30 -12.65 -3.66
N SER A 57 -12.39 -11.99 -4.05
CA SER A 57 -12.56 -11.38 -5.35
C SER A 57 -13.13 -9.98 -5.21
N LEU A 58 -12.47 -9.00 -5.84
CA LEU A 58 -12.97 -7.64 -5.96
C LEU A 58 -13.30 -7.39 -7.43
N LEU A 59 -14.60 -7.27 -7.72
CA LEU A 59 -15.13 -7.11 -9.06
C LEU A 59 -15.66 -5.69 -9.26
N PRO A 60 -15.25 -4.96 -10.30
CA PRO A 60 -15.79 -3.63 -10.58
C PRO A 60 -17.27 -3.71 -11.00
N GLU A 61 -18.10 -2.83 -10.44
CA GLU A 61 -19.50 -2.68 -10.80
C GLU A 61 -19.61 -1.80 -12.07
N GLY A 62 -19.89 -2.43 -13.23
CA GLY A 62 -20.37 -1.71 -14.41
C GLY A 62 -19.42 -1.47 -15.60
N GLY A 63 -18.56 -2.42 -15.97
CA GLY A 63 -17.85 -2.35 -17.27
C GLY A 63 -16.76 -3.41 -17.47
N TYR A 64 -16.07 -3.34 -18.61
CA TYR A 64 -14.84 -4.10 -18.87
C TYR A 64 -13.71 -3.51 -18.02
N ALA A 65 -13.39 -4.18 -16.93
CA ALA A 65 -12.27 -3.84 -16.07
C ALA A 65 -11.62 -5.13 -15.56
N SER A 66 -10.46 -5.02 -14.93
CA SER A 66 -9.83 -6.20 -14.36
C SER A 66 -10.47 -6.56 -13.03
N ARG A 67 -10.64 -7.85 -12.75
CA ARG A 67 -10.93 -8.34 -11.40
C ARG A 67 -9.63 -8.48 -10.62
N ILE A 68 -9.69 -8.20 -9.33
CA ILE A 68 -8.60 -8.46 -8.40
C ILE A 68 -8.97 -9.72 -7.61
N LEU A 69 -8.06 -10.67 -7.54
CA LEU A 69 -8.22 -11.93 -6.85
C LEU A 69 -7.14 -12.05 -5.78
N ALA A 70 -7.45 -12.65 -4.64
CA ALA A 70 -6.48 -13.11 -3.65
C ALA A 70 -6.92 -14.47 -3.12
N ASP A 71 -5.97 -15.36 -2.89
CA ASP A 71 -6.28 -16.69 -2.37
C ASP A 71 -6.69 -16.59 -0.91
N ARG A 72 -5.95 -15.80 -0.12
CA ARG A 72 -6.21 -15.58 1.30
C ARG A 72 -5.89 -14.15 1.72
N VAL A 73 -6.74 -13.56 2.55
CA VAL A 73 -6.50 -12.29 3.24
C VAL A 73 -6.66 -12.51 4.74
N THR A 74 -5.68 -12.13 5.54
CA THR A 74 -5.71 -12.26 7.00
C THR A 74 -5.62 -10.90 7.68
N LEU A 75 -6.35 -10.71 8.78
CA LEU A 75 -6.23 -9.55 9.65
C LEU A 75 -6.08 -10.03 11.10
N ALA A 76 -4.91 -9.77 11.68
CA ALA A 76 -4.65 -9.92 13.10
C ALA A 76 -4.65 -8.54 13.76
N ALA A 77 -5.69 -8.25 14.54
CA ALA A 77 -5.81 -6.99 15.26
C ALA A 77 -6.39 -7.27 16.65
N PRO A 78 -5.57 -7.25 17.71
CA PRO A 78 -6.07 -7.35 19.08
C PRO A 78 -7.14 -6.27 19.32
N ASP A 79 -8.19 -6.60 20.07
CA ASP A 79 -9.26 -5.66 20.40
C ASP A 79 -10.05 -5.09 19.19
N LEU A 80 -10.09 -5.83 18.07
CA LEU A 80 -10.89 -5.46 16.90
C LEU A 80 -12.39 -5.28 17.23
N GLY A 81 -12.97 -6.18 18.02
CA GLY A 81 -14.39 -6.12 18.40
C GLY A 81 -14.80 -4.79 19.05
N PRO A 82 -14.11 -4.36 20.15
CA PRO A 82 -14.29 -3.03 20.72
C PRO A 82 -14.19 -1.89 19.70
N ALA A 83 -13.22 -1.93 18.78
CA ALA A 83 -13.06 -0.91 17.75
C ALA A 83 -14.25 -0.86 16.78
N LEU A 84 -14.75 -2.02 16.35
CA LEU A 84 -15.95 -2.14 15.51
C LEU A 84 -17.23 -1.67 16.22
N ALA A 85 -17.26 -1.74 17.55
CA ALA A 85 -18.35 -1.21 18.37
C ALA A 85 -18.23 0.31 18.66
N GLY A 86 -17.26 1.00 18.05
CA GLY A 86 -17.03 2.45 18.23
C GLY A 86 -16.07 2.79 19.39
N GLY A 87 -15.41 1.79 19.96
CA GLY A 87 -14.35 1.94 20.94
C GLY A 87 -13.01 2.40 20.36
N PRO A 88 -11.93 2.33 21.15
CA PRO A 88 -10.59 2.71 20.69
C PRO A 88 -10.10 1.82 19.55
N LEU A 89 -9.20 2.36 18.72
CA LEU A 89 -8.54 1.59 17.69
C LEU A 89 -7.54 0.58 18.32
N PRO A 90 -7.29 -0.56 17.66
CA PRO A 90 -6.21 -1.45 18.05
C PRO A 90 -4.85 -0.75 18.05
N ASP A 91 -4.05 -1.01 19.08
CA ASP A 91 -2.67 -0.51 19.16
C ASP A 91 -1.75 -1.17 18.12
N ARG A 92 -2.14 -2.34 17.60
CA ARG A 92 -1.44 -3.07 16.54
C ARG A 92 -2.44 -3.70 15.58
N ALA A 93 -2.10 -3.71 14.30
CA ALA A 93 -2.85 -4.46 13.28
C ALA A 93 -1.88 -5.01 12.24
N GLU A 94 -2.09 -6.26 11.84
CA GLU A 94 -1.33 -6.93 10.79
C GLU A 94 -2.28 -7.45 9.73
N LEU A 95 -2.05 -7.06 8.48
CA LEU A 95 -2.79 -7.51 7.31
C LEU A 95 -1.86 -8.34 6.43
N GLY A 96 -2.28 -9.55 6.09
CA GLY A 96 -1.61 -10.41 5.12
C GLY A 96 -2.48 -10.63 3.89
N VAL A 97 -1.88 -10.67 2.71
CA VAL A 97 -2.52 -11.01 1.44
C VAL A 97 -1.65 -12.02 0.71
N GLU A 98 -2.22 -13.16 0.39
CA GLU A 98 -1.58 -14.24 -0.35
C GLU A 98 -2.28 -14.44 -1.69
N GLY A 99 -1.50 -14.72 -2.73
CA GLY A 99 -2.07 -15.06 -4.03
C GLY A 99 -2.66 -13.88 -4.80
N LEU A 100 -2.31 -12.64 -4.45
CA LEU A 100 -2.87 -11.45 -5.10
C LEU A 100 -2.56 -11.47 -6.61
N ARG A 101 -3.57 -11.31 -7.44
CA ARG A 101 -3.43 -11.28 -8.90
C ARG A 101 -4.53 -10.45 -9.54
N ILE A 102 -4.22 -9.88 -10.70
CA ILE A 102 -5.14 -9.06 -11.49
C ILE A 102 -5.42 -9.82 -12.78
N ALA A 103 -6.69 -10.06 -13.07
CA ALA A 103 -7.11 -10.75 -14.29
C ALA A 103 -8.11 -9.88 -15.08
N PRO A 104 -7.90 -9.67 -16.39
CA PRO A 104 -8.85 -8.92 -17.20
C PRO A 104 -10.20 -9.62 -17.28
N LEU A 105 -11.28 -8.83 -17.35
CA LEU A 105 -12.62 -9.34 -17.66
C LEU A 105 -12.99 -9.02 -19.10
N THR A 106 -13.50 -10.05 -19.76
CA THR A 106 -14.01 -10.04 -21.14
C THR A 106 -15.53 -10.19 -21.19
N GLY A 107 -16.16 -10.63 -20.09
CA GLY A 107 -17.58 -10.91 -19.99
C GLY A 107 -17.99 -12.31 -20.47
N ASP A 108 -17.06 -13.09 -21.03
CA ASP A 108 -17.23 -14.51 -21.30
C ASP A 108 -16.68 -15.33 -20.12
N PRO A 109 -17.51 -16.11 -19.41
CA PRO A 109 -17.09 -16.81 -18.19
C PRO A 109 -15.93 -17.81 -18.41
N ILE A 110 -15.86 -18.45 -19.58
CA ILE A 110 -14.79 -19.41 -19.89
C ILE A 110 -13.47 -18.67 -20.08
N THR A 111 -13.49 -17.61 -20.88
CA THR A 111 -12.31 -16.78 -21.14
C THR A 111 -11.84 -16.10 -19.87
N ASP A 112 -12.75 -15.56 -19.05
CA ASP A 112 -12.42 -14.90 -17.78
C ASP A 112 -11.82 -15.88 -16.76
N TRP A 113 -12.28 -17.13 -16.74
CA TRP A 113 -11.68 -18.20 -15.96
C TRP A 113 -10.26 -18.51 -16.44
N LEU A 114 -10.07 -18.73 -17.75
CA LEU A 114 -8.76 -18.99 -18.34
C LEU A 114 -7.76 -17.86 -18.09
N LEU A 115 -8.19 -16.60 -18.17
CA LEU A 115 -7.35 -15.42 -17.92
C LEU A 115 -6.92 -15.33 -16.45
N ALA A 116 -7.77 -15.74 -15.51
CA ALA A 116 -7.37 -15.81 -14.10
C ALA A 116 -6.40 -16.96 -13.80
N GLU A 117 -6.59 -18.13 -14.43
CA GLU A 117 -5.62 -19.23 -14.34
C GLU A 117 -4.27 -18.83 -14.97
N GLN A 118 -4.30 -18.07 -16.06
CA GLN A 118 -3.09 -17.53 -16.68
C GLN A 118 -2.34 -16.55 -15.77
N ALA A 119 -3.06 -15.80 -14.92
CA ALA A 119 -2.46 -14.88 -13.96
C ALA A 119 -1.85 -15.58 -12.73
N TYR A 120 -2.11 -16.87 -12.53
CA TYR A 120 -1.68 -17.62 -11.34
C TYR A 120 -0.16 -17.66 -11.09
N PRO A 121 0.72 -17.77 -12.12
CA PRO A 121 2.17 -17.73 -11.92
C PRO A 121 2.67 -16.37 -11.39
N GLY A 122 1.97 -15.28 -11.70
CA GLY A 122 2.33 -13.90 -11.30
C GLY A 122 1.71 -13.47 -9.97
N ARG A 123 1.51 -14.41 -9.05
CA ARG A 123 0.91 -14.11 -7.75
C ARG A 123 1.82 -13.22 -6.91
N ILE A 124 1.19 -12.27 -6.23
CA ILE A 124 1.83 -11.27 -5.39
C ILE A 124 1.50 -11.59 -3.93
N GLY A 125 2.50 -11.50 -3.06
CA GLY A 125 2.30 -11.50 -1.60
C GLY A 125 2.34 -10.07 -1.07
N ALA A 126 1.51 -9.74 -0.09
CA ALA A 126 1.60 -8.46 0.62
C ALA A 126 1.41 -8.63 2.12
N GLU A 127 2.19 -7.88 2.90
CA GLU A 127 2.12 -7.84 4.35
C GLU A 127 2.16 -6.38 4.81
N LEU A 128 1.31 -6.02 5.75
CA LEU A 128 1.27 -4.70 6.36
C LEU A 128 1.20 -4.84 7.88
N ALA A 129 2.14 -4.24 8.59
CA ALA A 129 2.17 -4.13 10.05
C ALA A 129 2.03 -2.67 10.47
N LEU A 130 1.03 -2.39 11.29
CA LEU A 130 0.71 -1.08 11.82
C LEU A 130 0.84 -1.08 13.34
N ARG A 131 1.39 0.01 13.88
CA ARG A 131 1.37 0.30 15.32
C ARG A 131 0.87 1.71 15.58
N ALA A 132 -0.15 1.80 16.42
CA ALA A 132 -0.73 3.06 16.86
C ALA A 132 -0.16 3.43 18.25
N ASP A 133 0.16 4.70 18.45
CA ASP A 133 0.44 5.27 19.77
C ASP A 133 -0.61 6.35 20.07
N PRO A 134 -1.70 5.99 20.79
CA PRO A 134 -2.76 6.92 21.11
C PRO A 134 -2.33 8.11 21.98
N LYS A 135 -1.22 7.99 22.72
CA LYS A 135 -0.76 9.06 23.63
C LYS A 135 -0.05 10.15 22.86
N SER A 136 0.77 9.78 21.89
CA SER A 136 1.48 10.74 21.04
C SER A 136 0.69 11.14 19.80
N GLY A 137 -0.35 10.38 19.44
CA GLY A 137 -1.12 10.60 18.20
C GLY A 137 -0.32 10.18 16.95
N HIS A 138 0.57 9.20 17.12
CA HIS A 138 1.41 8.69 16.03
C HIS A 138 0.85 7.37 15.50
N LEU A 139 0.90 7.22 14.18
CA LEU A 139 0.71 5.94 13.50
C LEU A 139 2.03 5.58 12.82
N LEU A 140 2.54 4.41 13.15
CA LEU A 140 3.73 3.82 12.53
C LEU A 140 3.27 2.72 11.57
N VAL A 141 3.63 2.86 10.30
CA VAL A 141 3.71 1.74 9.37
C VAL A 141 5.05 1.08 9.63
N GLU A 142 5.04 0.00 10.42
CA GLU A 142 6.26 -0.71 10.82
C GLU A 142 6.88 -1.43 9.62
N ALA A 143 6.03 -2.03 8.79
CA ALA A 143 6.41 -2.64 7.53
C ALA A 143 5.21 -2.69 6.60
N LEU A 144 5.41 -2.31 5.35
CA LEU A 144 4.62 -2.74 4.21
C LEU A 144 5.59 -3.50 3.30
N ARG A 145 5.33 -4.78 3.03
CA ARG A 145 6.14 -5.60 2.12
C ARG A 145 5.23 -6.11 1.01
N ILE A 146 5.66 -5.96 -0.24
CA ILE A 146 4.99 -6.52 -1.42
C ILE A 146 6.03 -7.33 -2.19
N ASP A 147 5.72 -8.60 -2.43
CA ASP A 147 6.57 -9.56 -3.11
C ASP A 147 5.94 -9.91 -4.46
N PHE A 148 6.61 -9.52 -5.54
CA PHE A 148 6.19 -9.76 -6.92
C PHE A 148 6.85 -11.02 -7.51
N GLY A 149 7.41 -11.88 -6.65
CA GLY A 149 8.11 -13.09 -7.04
C GLY A 149 9.39 -12.78 -7.80
N ALA A 150 9.49 -13.29 -9.03
CA ALA A 150 10.68 -13.12 -9.85
C ALA A 150 10.94 -11.66 -10.27
N LEU A 151 9.93 -10.78 -10.22
CA LEU A 151 10.08 -9.38 -10.61
C LEU A 151 10.76 -8.53 -9.52
N GLY A 152 10.77 -9.00 -8.28
CA GLY A 152 11.39 -8.32 -7.15
C GLY A 152 10.41 -7.95 -6.03
N THR A 153 10.79 -6.99 -5.20
CA THR A 153 10.12 -6.68 -3.94
C THR A 153 10.02 -5.18 -3.70
N LEU A 154 9.00 -4.77 -2.94
CA LEU A 154 8.84 -3.44 -2.38
C LEU A 154 8.74 -3.57 -0.86
N ALA A 155 9.53 -2.81 -0.12
CA ALA A 155 9.41 -2.65 1.32
C ALA A 155 9.25 -1.16 1.66
N LEU A 156 8.41 -0.84 2.64
CA LEU A 156 8.15 0.53 3.07
C LEU A 156 7.91 0.59 4.58
N SER A 157 8.42 1.62 5.23
CA SER A 157 8.03 2.00 6.58
C SER A 157 7.79 3.51 6.64
N ALA A 158 6.88 3.96 7.51
CA ALA A 158 6.51 5.36 7.55
C ALA A 158 6.00 5.78 8.92
N ARG A 159 6.25 7.03 9.30
CA ARG A 159 5.73 7.64 10.52
C ARG A 159 4.80 8.79 10.21
N ILE A 160 3.60 8.71 10.74
CA ILE A 160 2.53 9.69 10.57
C ILE A 160 2.15 10.26 11.94
N GLU A 161 2.03 11.57 12.03
CA GLU A 161 1.66 12.29 13.26
C GLU A 161 0.38 13.11 13.06
N GLY A 162 -0.19 13.65 14.15
CA GLY A 162 -1.39 14.49 14.10
C GLY A 162 -2.71 13.72 14.05
N LEU A 163 -2.69 12.41 14.32
CA LEU A 163 -3.87 11.55 14.30
C LEU A 163 -4.54 11.46 15.68
N ARG A 164 -5.88 11.39 15.69
CA ARG A 164 -6.68 11.15 16.90
C ARG A 164 -7.13 9.70 16.94
N LEU A 165 -6.44 8.88 17.72
CA LEU A 165 -6.59 7.42 17.71
C LEU A 165 -7.58 6.88 18.76
N ALA A 166 -8.31 7.77 19.45
CA ALA A 166 -9.22 7.41 20.52
C ALA A 166 -10.47 6.63 20.06
N SER A 167 -10.84 6.72 18.79
CA SER A 167 -11.92 5.94 18.16
C SER A 167 -11.82 6.00 16.63
N ALA A 168 -12.52 5.11 15.94
CA ALA A 168 -12.57 5.12 14.47
C ALA A 168 -13.13 6.45 13.89
N SER A 169 -14.12 7.06 14.56
CA SER A 169 -14.68 8.35 14.15
C SER A 169 -13.73 9.52 14.39
N ALA A 170 -13.01 9.52 15.51
CA ALA A 170 -11.98 10.52 15.80
C ALA A 170 -10.82 10.41 14.79
N PHE A 171 -10.42 9.18 14.48
CA PHE A 171 -9.39 8.89 13.49
C PHE A 171 -9.79 9.44 12.12
N GLY A 172 -10.97 9.07 11.62
CA GLY A 172 -11.50 9.57 10.35
C GLY A 172 -11.57 11.10 10.28
N GLY A 173 -11.99 11.75 11.37
CA GLY A 173 -12.03 13.22 11.46
C GLY A 173 -10.66 13.90 11.56
N SER A 174 -9.60 13.15 11.89
CA SER A 174 -8.23 13.67 12.01
C SER A 174 -7.35 13.47 10.78
N LEU A 175 -7.80 12.70 9.78
CA LEU A 175 -7.02 12.44 8.55
C LEU A 175 -6.58 13.72 7.82
N GLY A 176 -7.39 14.79 7.88
CA GLY A 176 -7.04 16.09 7.30
C GLY A 176 -5.86 16.82 8.00
N GLN A 177 -5.49 16.39 9.21
CA GLN A 177 -4.40 16.95 10.02
C GLN A 177 -3.18 16.01 10.06
N ALA A 178 -3.30 14.80 9.51
CA ALA A 178 -2.22 13.83 9.48
C ALA A 178 -1.01 14.38 8.73
N GLY A 179 0.19 14.16 9.25
CA GLY A 179 1.42 14.60 8.62
C GLY A 179 2.45 13.48 8.56
N LEU A 180 2.96 13.20 7.36
CA LEU A 180 4.08 12.28 7.18
C LEU A 180 5.38 12.95 7.65
N THR A 181 6.16 12.26 8.48
CA THR A 181 7.42 12.78 9.04
C THR A 181 8.64 12.02 8.52
N THR A 182 8.51 10.70 8.42
CA THR A 182 9.53 9.84 7.83
C THR A 182 8.89 8.83 6.88
N LEU A 183 9.61 8.51 5.81
CA LEU A 183 9.28 7.46 4.87
C LEU A 183 10.57 6.78 4.44
N ASP A 184 10.66 5.48 4.66
CA ASP A 184 11.74 4.64 4.16
C ASP A 184 11.13 3.68 3.16
N ALA A 185 11.74 3.56 1.99
CA ALA A 185 11.31 2.68 0.92
C ALA A 185 12.51 1.94 0.35
N GLU A 186 12.34 0.65 0.08
CA GLU A 186 13.30 -0.18 -0.62
C GLU A 186 12.60 -0.94 -1.73
N VAL A 187 13.21 -0.96 -2.91
CA VAL A 187 12.72 -1.68 -4.09
C VAL A 187 13.85 -2.55 -4.60
N THR A 188 13.61 -3.83 -4.76
CA THR A 188 14.43 -4.68 -5.64
C THR A 188 13.67 -4.84 -6.94
N SER A 189 14.30 -4.48 -8.06
CA SER A 189 13.69 -4.54 -9.39
C SER A 189 14.48 -5.50 -10.29
N ASP A 190 13.80 -6.54 -10.77
CA ASP A 190 14.23 -7.42 -11.87
C ASP A 190 13.08 -7.50 -12.90
N GLY A 191 12.73 -6.34 -13.46
CA GLY A 191 11.59 -6.17 -14.36
C GLY A 191 10.31 -5.60 -13.71
N LEU A 192 10.35 -5.26 -12.41
CA LEU A 192 9.22 -4.66 -11.69
C LEU A 192 8.81 -3.33 -12.30
N PHE A 193 9.80 -2.47 -12.61
CA PHE A 193 9.55 -1.15 -13.17
C PHE A 193 8.83 -1.24 -14.52
N GLU A 194 9.31 -2.08 -15.42
CA GLU A 194 8.74 -2.29 -16.76
C GLU A 194 7.33 -2.84 -16.69
N THR A 195 7.09 -3.75 -15.74
CA THR A 195 5.79 -4.42 -15.60
C THR A 195 4.73 -3.51 -15.00
N TYR A 196 5.07 -2.74 -13.95
CA TYR A 196 4.08 -2.03 -13.15
C TYR A 196 4.16 -0.50 -13.21
N ALA A 197 5.33 0.08 -13.47
CA ALA A 197 5.54 1.53 -13.41
C ALA A 197 5.65 2.19 -14.80
N LEU A 198 6.23 1.51 -15.79
CA LEU A 198 6.56 2.11 -17.09
C LEU A 198 5.34 2.63 -17.83
N ILE A 199 4.25 1.84 -17.92
CA ILE A 199 3.02 2.26 -18.61
C ILE A 199 2.34 3.44 -17.91
N PRO A 200 2.05 3.42 -16.60
CA PRO A 200 1.41 4.56 -15.94
C PRO A 200 2.30 5.81 -15.96
N LEU A 201 3.61 5.69 -15.76
CA LEU A 201 4.53 6.82 -15.84
C LEU A 201 4.68 7.36 -17.26
N GLY A 202 4.81 6.48 -18.26
CA GLY A 202 4.85 6.86 -19.66
C GLY A 202 3.58 7.59 -20.08
N SER A 203 2.41 7.11 -19.63
CA SER A 203 1.12 7.76 -19.90
C SER A 203 0.98 9.13 -19.24
N LEU A 204 1.66 9.34 -18.10
CA LEU A 204 1.66 10.61 -17.37
C LEU A 204 2.65 11.63 -17.96
N LEU A 205 3.81 11.16 -18.41
CA LEU A 205 4.95 12.02 -18.74
C LEU A 205 5.14 12.25 -20.24
N LEU A 206 4.74 11.31 -21.09
CA LEU A 206 4.96 11.37 -22.53
C LEU A 206 3.79 12.05 -23.26
N GLN A 207 4.12 12.86 -24.24
CA GLN A 207 3.16 13.54 -25.11
C GLN A 207 2.84 12.68 -26.34
N PRO A 208 1.55 12.57 -26.73
CA PRO A 208 1.15 11.87 -27.94
C PRO A 208 1.74 12.50 -29.22
N GLY A 209 2.09 11.67 -30.20
CA GLY A 209 2.47 12.10 -31.56
C GLY A 209 3.93 12.55 -31.73
N ALA A 210 4.72 12.56 -30.66
CA ALA A 210 6.17 12.72 -30.72
C ALA A 210 6.89 11.39 -30.48
N ASP A 211 8.14 11.28 -30.93
CA ASP A 211 8.99 10.10 -30.72
C ASP A 211 9.22 9.87 -29.21
N PRO A 212 8.81 8.72 -28.64
CA PRO A 212 9.00 8.41 -27.23
C PRO A 212 10.47 8.40 -26.80
N GLU A 213 11.39 7.93 -27.65
CA GLU A 213 12.81 7.82 -27.28
C GLU A 213 13.42 9.21 -27.05
N VAL A 214 13.11 10.15 -27.94
CA VAL A 214 13.54 11.56 -27.83
C VAL A 214 12.98 12.21 -26.56
N GLN A 215 11.72 11.92 -26.22
CA GLN A 215 11.08 12.44 -25.02
C GLN A 215 11.70 11.87 -23.74
N VAL A 216 11.99 10.57 -23.71
CA VAL A 216 12.66 9.92 -22.57
C VAL A 216 14.04 10.52 -22.34
N GLU A 217 14.83 10.72 -23.39
CA GLU A 217 16.14 11.36 -23.25
C GLU A 217 16.05 12.83 -22.78
N ALA A 218 15.04 13.58 -23.25
CA ALA A 218 14.78 14.92 -22.74
C ALA A 218 14.38 14.93 -21.25
N LEU A 219 13.59 13.94 -20.81
CA LEU A 219 13.22 13.76 -19.40
C LEU A 219 14.43 13.39 -18.55
N LYS A 220 15.32 12.51 -19.04
CA LYS A 220 16.59 12.18 -18.35
C LYS A 220 17.46 13.43 -18.18
N GLN A 221 17.67 14.22 -19.23
CA GLN A 221 18.42 15.47 -19.12
C GLN A 221 17.75 16.52 -18.21
N ALA A 222 16.43 16.55 -18.11
CA ALA A 222 15.72 17.40 -17.16
C ALA A 222 15.93 16.91 -15.73
N GLY A 223 15.86 15.59 -15.50
CA GLY A 223 16.13 14.95 -14.22
C GLY A 223 17.56 15.19 -13.73
N GLU A 224 18.56 15.01 -14.58
CA GLU A 224 19.97 15.29 -14.25
C GLU A 224 20.17 16.74 -13.80
N ARG A 225 19.55 17.70 -14.50
CA ARG A 225 19.60 19.13 -14.11
C ARG A 225 18.90 19.39 -12.79
N ALA A 226 17.77 18.74 -12.53
CA ALA A 226 17.06 18.87 -11.26
C ALA A 226 17.87 18.29 -10.08
N ILE A 227 18.46 17.10 -10.27
CA ILE A 227 19.37 16.47 -9.33
C ILE A 227 20.57 17.39 -9.07
N ALA A 228 21.19 17.95 -10.12
CA ALA A 228 22.32 18.87 -9.98
C ALA A 228 21.96 20.20 -9.27
N ALA A 229 20.74 20.69 -9.44
CA ALA A 229 20.27 21.95 -8.82
C ALA A 229 19.77 21.76 -7.38
N ALA A 230 19.58 20.53 -6.90
CA ALA A 230 19.13 20.24 -5.55
C ALA A 230 20.10 20.82 -4.50
N PRO A 231 19.61 21.49 -3.44
CA PRO A 231 20.46 21.90 -2.31
C PRO A 231 21.06 20.69 -1.59
N GLU A 232 22.30 20.82 -1.11
CA GLU A 232 22.99 19.77 -0.34
C GLU A 232 22.22 19.30 0.89
N ALA A 233 21.48 20.23 1.54
CA ALA A 233 20.64 19.90 2.69
C ALA A 233 19.43 19.01 2.34
N MET A 234 19.03 18.98 1.07
CA MET A 234 17.94 18.13 0.57
C MET A 234 18.48 16.84 -0.03
N LEU A 235 19.63 16.90 -0.70
CA LEU A 235 20.23 15.78 -1.43
C LEU A 235 21.75 15.87 -1.34
N ASP A 236 22.34 14.99 -0.52
CA ASP A 236 23.78 14.92 -0.33
C ASP A 236 24.51 14.37 -1.57
N VAL A 237 25.85 14.43 -1.54
CA VAL A 237 26.71 13.96 -2.64
C VAL A 237 26.46 12.49 -3.00
N GLU A 238 26.30 11.60 -2.01
CA GLU A 238 26.12 10.16 -2.24
C GLU A 238 24.78 9.87 -2.91
N SER A 239 23.71 10.45 -2.39
CA SER A 239 22.34 10.33 -2.91
C SER A 239 22.21 10.94 -4.30
N ARG A 240 22.95 12.02 -4.58
CA ARG A 240 23.04 12.63 -5.91
C ARG A 240 23.67 11.67 -6.92
N ALA A 241 24.77 11.02 -6.54
CA ALA A 241 25.42 10.03 -7.38
C ALA A 241 24.51 8.83 -7.64
N ALA A 242 23.84 8.32 -6.59
CA ALA A 242 22.88 7.20 -6.70
C ALA A 242 21.71 7.54 -7.64
N LEU A 243 21.08 8.71 -7.48
CA LEU A 243 19.98 9.15 -8.36
C LEU A 243 20.43 9.36 -9.81
N THR A 244 21.63 9.91 -10.03
CA THR A 244 22.17 10.05 -11.39
C THR A 244 22.42 8.68 -12.02
N ALA A 245 22.96 7.72 -11.27
CA ALA A 245 23.17 6.36 -11.76
C ALA A 245 21.83 5.68 -12.09
N LEU A 246 20.85 5.73 -11.19
CA LEU A 246 19.51 5.20 -11.41
C LEU A 246 18.84 5.81 -12.65
N LEU A 247 18.99 7.11 -12.85
CA LEU A 247 18.45 7.80 -14.03
C LEU A 247 19.15 7.38 -15.33
N GLY A 248 20.44 7.03 -15.25
CA GLY A 248 21.21 6.48 -16.36
C GLY A 248 20.64 5.15 -16.86
N ASP A 249 20.17 4.31 -15.93
CA ASP A 249 19.62 2.98 -16.23
C ASP A 249 18.16 3.01 -16.70
N MET A 250 17.49 4.17 -16.65
CA MET A 250 16.16 4.34 -17.24
C MET A 250 16.19 4.14 -18.77
N PRO A 251 15.18 3.46 -19.35
CA PRO A 251 13.90 3.05 -18.73
C PRO A 251 13.91 1.65 -18.10
N HIS A 252 15.08 1.05 -17.87
CA HIS A 252 15.25 -0.33 -17.40
C HIS A 252 16.04 -0.42 -16.08
N PRO A 253 15.62 0.28 -15.01
CA PRO A 253 16.33 0.23 -13.75
C PRO A 253 16.20 -1.18 -13.13
N SER A 254 17.35 -1.81 -12.91
CA SER A 254 17.46 -3.12 -12.28
C SER A 254 18.40 -3.07 -11.09
N GLY A 255 18.17 -3.93 -10.09
CA GLY A 255 18.93 -3.96 -8.84
C GLY A 255 18.15 -3.41 -7.65
N ARG A 256 18.87 -2.96 -6.62
CA ARG A 256 18.29 -2.48 -5.35
C ARG A 256 18.32 -0.96 -5.27
N ILE A 257 17.18 -0.37 -4.98
CA ILE A 257 17.00 1.07 -4.74
C ILE A 257 16.51 1.23 -3.31
N ALA A 258 17.21 1.98 -2.48
CA ALA A 258 16.75 2.36 -1.15
C ALA A 258 16.66 3.87 -1.02
N ALA A 259 15.59 4.38 -0.44
CA ALA A 259 15.35 5.80 -0.24
C ALA A 259 14.79 6.05 1.15
N SER A 260 15.35 7.05 1.83
CA SER A 260 14.91 7.53 3.13
C SER A 260 14.58 9.01 3.04
N LEU A 261 13.37 9.37 3.43
CA LEU A 261 12.87 10.74 3.40
C LEU A 261 12.55 11.20 4.82
N ALA A 262 13.22 12.25 5.27
CA ALA A 262 12.89 12.98 6.49
C ALA A 262 12.22 14.31 6.14
N ILE A 263 11.16 14.67 6.86
CA ILE A 263 10.31 15.83 6.54
C ILE A 263 10.05 16.65 7.79
N GLU A 264 10.51 17.91 7.80
CA GLU A 264 10.24 18.87 8.87
C GLU A 264 9.90 20.26 8.29
N PRO A 265 8.68 20.80 8.49
CA PRO A 265 7.57 20.25 9.26
C PRO A 265 6.86 19.07 8.54
N PRO A 266 6.02 18.28 9.24
CA PRO A 266 5.32 17.14 8.65
C PRO A 266 4.58 17.46 7.33
N LEU A 267 4.61 16.53 6.37
CA LEU A 267 3.91 16.64 5.10
C LEU A 267 2.45 16.23 5.27
N GLY A 268 1.59 17.22 5.53
CA GLY A 268 0.14 17.03 5.58
C GLY A 268 -0.61 17.40 4.29
N PRO A 269 -1.93 17.12 4.22
CA PRO A 269 -2.75 17.32 3.02
C PRO A 269 -2.66 18.73 2.42
N GLY A 270 -2.59 19.76 3.27
CA GLY A 270 -2.50 21.16 2.81
C GLY A 270 -1.22 21.49 2.03
N ARG A 271 -0.15 20.69 2.17
CA ARG A 271 1.08 20.82 1.37
C ARG A 271 1.03 20.04 0.06
N LEU A 272 0.25 18.96 0.00
CA LEU A 272 0.06 18.13 -1.20
C LEU A 272 -0.87 18.79 -2.22
N THR A 273 -1.79 19.64 -1.77
CA THR A 273 -2.68 20.43 -2.63
C THR A 273 -2.31 21.91 -2.54
N PRO A 274 -1.20 22.34 -3.17
CA PRO A 274 -0.80 23.74 -3.17
C PRO A 274 -1.90 24.61 -3.78
N ALA A 275 -2.11 25.80 -3.20
CA ALA A 275 -3.04 26.77 -3.76
C ALA A 275 -2.66 27.14 -5.21
N PRO A 276 -3.63 27.50 -6.07
CA PRO A 276 -3.33 27.93 -7.43
C PRO A 276 -2.28 29.06 -7.45
N GLY A 277 -1.18 28.84 -8.17
CA GLY A 277 -0.06 29.79 -8.26
C GLY A 277 1.01 29.68 -7.17
N ALA A 278 0.90 28.71 -6.26
CA ALA A 278 1.99 28.41 -5.34
C ALA A 278 3.18 27.78 -6.08
N ASP A 279 4.38 28.08 -5.60
CA ASP A 279 5.62 27.51 -6.12
C ASP A 279 5.62 25.99 -5.89
N PRO A 280 5.70 25.16 -6.94
CA PRO A 280 5.70 23.70 -6.79
C PRO A 280 6.89 23.19 -5.97
N SER A 281 7.99 23.94 -5.87
CA SER A 281 9.12 23.58 -5.00
C SER A 281 8.82 23.72 -3.50
N SER A 282 7.74 24.43 -3.14
CA SER A 282 7.33 24.59 -1.74
C SER A 282 6.95 23.26 -1.07
N ILE A 283 6.56 22.24 -1.85
CA ILE A 283 6.33 20.89 -1.33
C ILE A 283 7.62 20.27 -0.81
N LEU A 284 8.78 20.59 -1.41
CA LEU A 284 10.09 20.03 -1.06
C LEU A 284 10.74 20.69 0.15
N ARG A 285 10.12 21.76 0.68
CA ARG A 285 10.70 22.52 1.80
C ARG A 285 10.87 21.64 3.04
N GLY A 286 12.07 21.63 3.60
CA GLY A 286 12.37 20.88 4.81
C GLY A 286 12.38 19.37 4.62
N MET A 287 12.49 18.91 3.37
CA MET A 287 12.73 17.51 3.05
C MET A 287 14.23 17.27 2.94
N ALA A 288 14.68 16.16 3.52
CA ALA A 288 16.00 15.58 3.31
C ALA A 288 15.81 14.17 2.77
N LEU A 289 16.33 13.91 1.57
CA LEU A 289 16.25 12.65 0.87
C LEU A 289 17.64 12.02 0.83
N SER A 290 17.75 10.80 1.37
CA SER A 290 18.90 9.93 1.18
C SER A 290 18.52 8.82 0.20
N VAL A 291 19.41 8.52 -0.75
CA VAL A 291 19.19 7.48 -1.77
C VAL A 291 20.43 6.63 -1.94
N ASP A 292 20.23 5.33 -2.01
CA ASP A 292 21.23 4.33 -2.34
C ASP A 292 20.74 3.54 -3.56
N TYR A 293 21.66 3.24 -4.48
CA TYR A 293 21.35 2.48 -5.69
C TYR A 293 22.48 1.51 -6.02
N GLU A 294 22.12 0.22 -6.06
CA GLU A 294 23.01 -0.89 -6.39
C GLU A 294 22.48 -1.57 -7.66
N PRO A 295 23.02 -1.26 -8.86
CA PRO A 295 22.56 -1.85 -10.11
C PRO A 295 22.82 -3.37 -10.14
N ALA A 296 21.93 -4.10 -10.82
CA ALA A 296 22.14 -5.52 -11.05
C ALA A 296 23.42 -5.76 -11.88
N SER A 297 24.18 -6.81 -11.53
CA SER A 297 25.44 -7.19 -12.19
C SER A 297 25.24 -8.08 -13.40
#